data_AF-T0QSK3-F1
#
_entry.id   AF-T0QSK3-F1
#
_cell.length_a   1.000
_cell.length_b   1.000
_cell.length_c   1.000
_cell.angle_alpha   90.00
_cell.angle_beta   90.00
_cell.angle_gamma   90.00
#
_symmetry.space_group_name_H-M   'P 1'
#
loop_
_entity.id
_entity.type
_entity.pdbx_description
1 polymer ?
#
loop_
_entity_poly.entity_id
_entity_poly.type
_entity_poly.pdbx_seq_one_letter_code
_entity_poly.pdbx_strand_id
1 'polypeptide(L)'
;MKSTVASPVDPRFVDDDLLLCTVALPATPSSDEEADRMTRRRLTMRKHRAKRKTQLHDLRTQTQALQLHLHALRERQSIQHLLNPPGPWYNLMLSEKVRCREAHAENDRLRHLAQQHLALSRTLSSLLEQPTLHTPLTSPRCLPSEADRRAPVMHAILDATYRKLWGAFVEARLIDATETTHHHAAQCTATGDVEFHTIVYHDTPHDLTTAVEGGWRLHQGALVLDSLDHLCRSVDEVDSCVTYVTGWMDLPDVGHFQRRVLCKRYAPSPTTCAIVCQSVEADDAMPFDASSPILTEKSWLLFEANGKGGTTVKFFQKQRPLSGTVPGAWVTALAKRTQAYQDAVHGYMRQLEPPPTASIISDLFVQLKSFISTFPMLLHVTEADLCLELTLAQTLATVFVYPGPIPLASIARVELPTALPSQLECIFSPLRVGTVVPCFYVNGTYFGVCSKREYIYCRRSVDNCLKIDIKKSSASKYASWFIQLDASQSAAEIKYMIDSAISRQDVC
;
A
#
# COMPACT_ATOMS: atom_id res chain seq x y z
N MET A 1 -42.05 51.45 17.99
CA MET A 1 -42.88 50.63 18.89
C MET A 1 -42.04 49.46 19.39
N LYS A 2 -41.46 49.55 20.59
CA LYS A 2 -40.62 48.48 21.15
C LYS A 2 -41.48 47.62 22.08
N SER A 3 -41.70 46.38 21.66
CA SER A 3 -42.38 45.33 22.42
C SER A 3 -41.52 44.93 23.61
N THR A 4 -42.02 45.19 24.82
CA THR A 4 -41.45 44.74 26.08
C THR A 4 -41.74 43.24 26.22
N VAL A 5 -40.81 42.39 25.80
CA VAL A 5 -40.92 40.94 25.99
C VAL A 5 -40.53 40.63 27.45
N ALA A 6 -41.54 40.28 28.25
CA ALA A 6 -41.33 39.77 29.60
C ALA A 6 -40.58 38.43 29.52
N SER A 7 -39.46 38.33 30.25
CA SER A 7 -38.67 37.10 30.32
C SER A 7 -39.50 36.01 31.02
N PRO A 8 -39.61 34.80 30.46
CA PRO A 8 -40.37 33.71 31.07
C PRO A 8 -39.66 33.27 32.36
N VAL A 9 -40.42 33.25 33.46
CA VAL A 9 -40.00 32.66 34.74
C VAL A 9 -39.93 31.14 34.54
N ASP A 10 -38.73 30.57 34.66
CA ASP A 10 -38.47 29.13 34.50
C ASP A 10 -39.17 28.35 35.63
N PRO A 11 -40.16 27.49 35.34
CA PRO A 11 -40.96 26.78 36.36
C PRO A 11 -40.24 25.56 36.97
N ARG A 12 -38.92 25.46 36.83
CA ARG A 12 -38.13 24.28 37.26
C ARG A 12 -37.50 24.35 38.65
N PHE A 13 -37.86 25.32 39.48
CA PHE A 13 -37.50 25.30 40.90
C PHE A 13 -38.57 24.56 41.70
N VAL A 14 -38.54 23.23 41.61
CA VAL A 14 -39.22 22.36 42.57
C VAL A 14 -38.51 22.52 43.91
N ASP A 15 -39.27 22.74 44.98
CA ASP A 15 -38.76 22.86 46.36
C ASP A 15 -37.91 21.63 46.74
N ASP A 16 -36.59 21.77 46.66
CA ASP A 16 -35.59 20.83 47.18
C ASP A 16 -35.70 20.60 48.72
N ASP A 17 -36.62 21.30 49.39
CA ASP A 17 -36.91 21.12 50.82
C ASP A 17 -37.62 19.78 51.11
N LEU A 18 -38.14 19.04 50.10
CA LEU A 18 -38.91 17.79 50.31
C LEU A 18 -38.13 16.47 50.22
N LEU A 19 -36.96 16.42 49.58
CA LEU A 19 -36.30 15.13 49.23
C LEU A 19 -35.27 14.60 50.24
N LEU A 20 -34.93 15.34 51.30
CA LEU A 20 -33.83 14.99 52.21
C LEU A 20 -34.25 14.43 53.58
N CYS A 21 -35.52 14.07 53.78
CA CYS A 21 -35.99 13.52 55.06
C CYS A 21 -36.11 11.98 55.11
N THR A 22 -35.86 11.26 54.02
CA THR A 22 -36.30 9.85 53.90
C THR A 22 -35.20 8.79 54.08
N VAL A 23 -33.98 9.12 54.51
CA VAL A 23 -32.92 8.09 54.65
C VAL A 23 -32.24 8.14 56.02
N ALA A 24 -32.62 7.17 56.85
CA ALA A 24 -31.77 6.33 57.72
C ALA A 24 -32.45 6.04 59.07
N LEU A 25 -33.16 4.91 59.15
CA LEU A 25 -33.26 4.11 60.37
C LEU A 25 -32.23 2.98 60.24
N PRO A 26 -31.37 2.80 61.25
CA PRO A 26 -31.26 1.47 61.81
C PRO A 26 -31.31 1.45 63.34
N ALA A 27 -31.46 0.22 63.83
CA ALA A 27 -31.99 -0.21 65.11
C ALA A 27 -31.25 0.24 66.38
N THR A 28 -32.02 0.18 67.47
CA THR A 28 -31.74 0.40 68.89
C THR A 28 -30.38 -0.11 69.39
N PRO A 29 -29.68 0.71 70.19
CA PRO A 29 -29.57 0.38 71.62
C PRO A 29 -29.66 1.61 72.57
N SER A 30 -30.06 1.34 73.82
CA SER A 30 -30.06 2.23 75.00
C SER A 30 -30.83 3.57 74.89
N SER A 31 -32.02 3.55 75.51
CA SER A 31 -33.10 4.56 75.51
C SER A 31 -32.70 6.03 75.55
N ASP A 32 -31.63 6.40 76.27
CA ASP A 32 -31.39 7.81 76.61
C ASP A 32 -30.26 8.46 75.79
N GLU A 33 -29.25 7.70 75.34
CA GLU A 33 -28.17 8.26 74.50
C GLU A 33 -28.61 8.49 73.05
N GLU A 34 -29.50 7.64 72.52
CA GLU A 34 -29.95 7.73 71.13
C GLU A 34 -30.92 8.90 70.93
N ALA A 35 -31.76 9.19 71.93
CA ALA A 35 -32.61 10.38 71.96
C ALA A 35 -31.76 11.66 71.92
N ASP A 36 -30.64 11.68 72.66
CA ASP A 36 -29.71 12.80 72.71
C ASP A 36 -28.95 12.98 71.38
N ARG A 37 -28.50 11.87 70.77
CA ARG A 37 -27.88 11.88 69.42
C ARG A 37 -28.84 12.35 68.34
N MET A 38 -30.09 11.88 68.36
CA MET A 38 -31.10 12.29 67.40
C MET A 38 -31.43 13.78 67.54
N THR A 39 -31.48 14.29 68.78
CA THR A 39 -31.71 15.71 69.07
C THR A 39 -30.55 16.57 68.56
N ARG A 40 -29.29 16.15 68.80
CA ARG A 40 -28.09 16.80 68.24
C ARG A 40 -28.08 16.79 66.71
N ARG A 41 -28.40 15.65 66.08
CA ARG A 41 -28.49 15.52 64.60
C ARG A 41 -29.56 16.45 64.03
N ARG A 42 -30.74 16.54 64.65
CA ARG A 42 -31.81 17.46 64.26
C ARG A 42 -31.39 18.92 64.40
N LEU A 43 -30.69 19.27 65.49
CA LEU A 43 -30.17 20.62 65.71
C LEU A 43 -29.13 21.00 64.64
N THR A 44 -28.19 20.10 64.33
CA THR A 44 -27.18 20.29 63.27
C THR A 44 -27.83 20.45 61.89
N MET A 45 -28.82 19.63 61.56
CA MET A 45 -29.58 19.75 60.31
C MET A 45 -30.34 21.08 60.23
N ARG A 46 -30.96 21.53 61.32
CA ARG A 46 -31.62 22.85 61.40
C ARG A 46 -30.63 23.99 61.18
N LYS A 47 -29.48 23.96 61.86
CA LYS A 47 -28.40 24.95 61.66
C LYS A 47 -27.90 24.98 60.21
N HIS A 48 -27.71 23.81 59.61
CA HIS A 48 -27.27 23.70 58.22
C HIS A 48 -28.32 24.24 57.22
N ARG A 49 -29.60 23.92 57.42
CA ARG A 49 -30.70 24.49 56.62
C ARG A 49 -30.79 26.00 56.76
N ALA A 50 -30.68 26.52 57.99
CA ALA A 50 -30.64 27.97 58.23
C ALA A 50 -29.46 28.62 57.49
N LYS A 51 -28.25 28.05 57.61
CA LYS A 51 -27.05 28.53 56.89
C LYS A 51 -27.26 28.54 55.37
N ARG A 52 -27.83 27.48 54.78
CA ARG A 52 -28.14 27.43 53.34
C ARG A 52 -29.16 28.49 52.94
N LYS A 53 -30.22 28.71 53.76
CA LYS A 53 -31.22 29.75 53.49
C LYS A 53 -30.60 31.15 53.54
N THR A 54 -29.72 31.43 54.50
CA THR A 54 -28.97 32.69 54.57
C THR A 54 -28.05 32.84 53.36
N GLN A 55 -27.26 31.83 53.02
CA GLN A 55 -26.37 31.87 51.85
C GLN A 55 -27.14 32.10 50.55
N LEU A 56 -28.29 31.46 50.37
CA LEU A 56 -29.13 31.62 49.19
C LEU A 56 -29.73 33.04 49.15
N HIS A 57 -30.16 33.58 50.29
CA HIS A 57 -30.60 34.96 50.39
C HIS A 57 -29.47 35.95 50.04
N ASP A 58 -28.27 35.75 50.60
CA ASP A 58 -27.10 36.59 50.30
C ASP A 58 -26.75 36.55 48.81
N LEU A 59 -26.75 35.35 48.19
CA LEU A 59 -26.52 35.18 46.75
C LEU A 59 -27.59 35.89 45.91
N ARG A 60 -28.86 35.84 46.32
CA ARG A 60 -29.94 36.58 45.63
C ARG A 60 -29.72 38.08 45.72
N THR A 61 -29.39 38.60 46.90
CA THR A 61 -29.11 40.02 47.13
C THR A 61 -27.90 40.48 46.30
N GLN A 62 -26.84 39.67 46.25
CA GLN A 62 -25.67 39.94 45.40
C GLN A 62 -26.03 39.91 43.90
N THR A 63 -26.85 38.95 43.47
CA THR A 63 -27.31 38.85 42.07
C THR A 63 -28.11 40.09 41.68
N GLN A 64 -29.02 40.55 42.55
CA GLN A 64 -29.80 41.77 42.35
C GLN A 64 -28.89 43.01 42.30
N ALA A 65 -27.92 43.13 43.21
CA ALA A 65 -26.96 44.22 43.22
C ALA A 65 -26.13 44.27 41.93
N LEU A 66 -25.65 43.11 41.43
CA LEU A 66 -24.90 43.01 40.17
C LEU A 66 -25.78 43.32 38.95
N GLN A 67 -27.05 42.91 38.95
CA GLN A 67 -28.00 43.25 37.89
C GLN A 67 -28.24 44.76 37.80
N LEU A 68 -28.43 45.42 38.95
CA LEU A 68 -28.55 46.88 39.03
C LEU A 68 -27.26 47.56 38.55
N HIS A 69 -26.09 47.05 38.93
CA HIS A 69 -24.81 47.59 38.47
C HIS A 69 -24.62 47.44 36.95
N LEU A 70 -24.97 46.27 36.38
CA LEU A 70 -24.95 46.05 34.94
C LEU A 70 -25.92 46.97 34.20
N HIS A 71 -27.10 47.24 34.77
CA HIS A 71 -28.06 48.18 34.21
C HIS A 71 -27.47 49.59 34.16
N ALA A 72 -26.93 50.08 35.28
CA ALA A 72 -26.30 51.39 35.35
C ALA A 72 -25.13 51.54 34.38
N LEU A 73 -24.30 50.50 34.20
CA LEU A 73 -23.22 50.51 33.20
C LEU A 73 -23.74 50.58 31.77
N ARG A 74 -24.84 49.87 31.45
CA ARG A 74 -25.48 49.92 30.13
C ARG A 74 -26.08 51.29 29.84
N GLU A 75 -26.72 51.91 30.82
CA GLU A 75 -27.25 53.28 30.71
C GLU A 75 -26.13 54.30 30.51
N ARG A 76 -25.05 54.20 31.29
CA ARG A 76 -23.88 55.06 31.11
C ARG A 76 -23.27 54.90 29.71
N GLN A 77 -23.16 53.66 29.23
CA GLN A 77 -22.65 53.37 27.89
C GLN A 77 -23.58 53.92 26.79
N SER A 78 -24.90 53.80 26.95
CA SER A 78 -25.86 54.31 25.96
C SER A 78 -25.81 55.83 25.85
N ILE A 79 -25.72 56.54 26.98
CA ILE A 79 -25.53 57.99 27.02
C ILE A 79 -24.20 58.37 26.35
N GLN A 80 -23.11 57.64 26.63
CA GLN A 80 -21.83 57.89 25.98
C GLN A 80 -21.89 57.71 24.46
N HIS A 81 -22.62 56.70 23.97
CA HIS A 81 -22.82 56.49 22.53
C HIS A 81 -23.71 57.56 21.88
N LEU A 82 -24.65 58.16 22.63
CA LEU A 82 -25.43 59.30 22.14
C LEU A 82 -24.58 60.55 21.99
N LEU A 83 -23.67 60.80 22.94
CA LEU A 83 -22.76 61.96 22.90
C LEU A 83 -21.64 61.77 21.87
N ASN A 84 -21.11 60.55 21.74
CA ASN A 84 -20.04 60.21 20.82
C ASN A 84 -20.43 58.92 20.06
N PRO A 85 -21.06 59.03 18.88
CA PRO A 85 -21.50 57.86 18.14
C PRO A 85 -20.30 56.98 17.79
N PRO A 86 -20.37 55.66 18.05
CA PRO A 86 -19.25 54.77 17.79
C PRO A 86 -18.95 54.69 16.29
N GLY A 87 -17.66 54.79 15.95
CA GLY A 87 -17.20 54.63 14.57
C GLY A 87 -17.45 53.22 14.02
N PRO A 88 -17.39 53.03 12.69
CA PRO A 88 -17.66 51.75 12.02
C PRO A 88 -16.79 50.60 12.54
N TRP A 89 -15.54 50.87 12.90
CA TRP A 89 -14.61 49.89 13.48
C TRP A 89 -15.05 49.35 14.84
N TYR A 90 -15.69 50.18 15.68
CA TYR A 90 -16.19 49.75 16.99
C TYR A 90 -17.30 48.71 16.83
N ASN A 91 -18.23 48.95 15.90
CA ASN A 91 -19.32 48.02 15.61
C ASN A 91 -18.80 46.69 15.04
N LEU A 92 -17.77 46.74 14.17
CA LEU A 92 -17.12 45.55 13.64
C LEU A 92 -16.43 44.74 14.75
N MET A 93 -15.66 45.38 15.64
CA MET A 93 -15.06 44.69 16.79
C MET A 93 -16.12 44.08 17.72
N LEU A 94 -17.24 44.77 17.95
CA LEU A 94 -18.31 44.24 18.80
C LEU A 94 -18.96 43.01 18.16
N SER A 95 -19.24 43.06 16.85
CA SER A 95 -19.72 41.92 16.07
C SER A 95 -18.76 40.74 16.16
N GLU A 96 -17.47 40.97 15.96
CA GLU A 96 -16.46 39.91 16.01
C GLU A 96 -16.32 39.30 17.41
N LYS A 97 -16.42 40.13 18.45
CA LYS A 97 -16.45 39.66 19.84
C LYS A 97 -17.68 38.79 20.13
N VAL A 98 -18.83 39.10 19.56
CA VAL A 98 -20.04 38.26 19.67
C VAL A 98 -19.82 36.93 18.95
N ARG A 99 -19.35 36.94 17.71
CA ARG A 99 -19.06 35.72 16.94
C ARG A 99 -18.04 34.82 17.64
N CYS A 100 -17.00 35.39 18.22
CA CYS A 100 -16.00 34.65 19.00
C CYS A 100 -16.62 33.98 20.23
N ARG A 101 -17.50 34.67 20.96
CA ARG A 101 -18.23 34.09 22.10
C ARG A 101 -19.17 32.96 21.68
N GLU A 102 -19.89 33.13 20.57
CA GLU A 102 -20.76 32.09 20.01
C GLU A 102 -19.96 30.86 19.58
N ALA A 103 -18.83 31.06 18.91
CA ALA A 103 -17.93 29.98 18.52
C ALA A 103 -17.36 29.23 19.74
N HIS A 104 -16.99 29.94 20.81
CA HIS A 104 -16.55 29.31 22.06
C HIS A 104 -17.68 28.52 22.73
N ALA A 105 -18.88 29.09 22.82
CA ALA A 105 -20.04 28.41 23.40
C ALA A 105 -20.41 27.13 22.63
N GLU A 106 -20.35 27.17 21.29
CA GLU A 106 -20.59 25.99 20.46
C GLU A 106 -19.47 24.96 20.63
N ASN A 107 -18.21 25.38 20.71
CA ASN A 107 -17.09 24.47 20.95
C ASN A 107 -17.25 23.74 22.30
N ASP A 108 -17.63 24.46 23.35
CA ASP A 108 -17.87 23.87 24.67
C ASP A 108 -19.09 22.92 24.65
N ARG A 109 -20.15 23.26 23.92
CA ARG A 109 -21.29 22.37 23.67
C ARG A 109 -20.85 21.08 22.95
N LEU A 110 -20.04 21.20 21.91
CA LEU A 110 -19.53 20.05 21.14
C LEU A 110 -18.61 19.17 21.98
N ARG A 111 -17.73 19.76 22.80
CA ARG A 111 -16.89 19.03 23.77
C ARG A 111 -17.74 18.26 24.78
N HIS A 112 -18.79 18.89 25.29
CA HIS A 112 -19.71 18.23 26.23
C HIS A 112 -20.45 17.05 25.58
N LEU A 113 -20.95 17.23 24.35
CA LEU A 113 -21.57 16.14 23.58
C LEU A 113 -20.58 15.00 23.32
N ALA A 114 -19.35 15.31 22.92
CA ALA A 114 -18.32 14.30 22.72
C ALA A 114 -18.00 13.52 24.00
N GLN A 115 -17.91 14.20 25.15
CA GLN A 115 -17.74 13.56 26.46
C GLN A 115 -18.93 12.66 26.82
N GLN A 116 -20.17 13.09 26.55
CA GLN A 116 -21.37 12.28 26.76
C GLN A 116 -21.38 11.03 25.87
N HIS A 117 -21.02 11.17 24.59
CA HIS A 117 -20.91 10.03 23.68
C HIS A 117 -19.81 9.05 24.09
N LEU A 118 -18.66 9.54 24.57
CA LEU A 118 -17.60 8.69 25.12
C LEU A 118 -18.05 7.95 26.38
N ALA A 119 -18.77 8.63 27.29
CA ALA A 119 -19.32 8.00 28.48
C ALA A 119 -20.33 6.91 28.10
N LEU A 120 -21.27 7.21 27.18
CA LEU A 120 -22.25 6.25 26.67
C LEU A 120 -21.58 5.05 25.99
N SER A 121 -20.56 5.28 25.15
CA SER A 121 -19.78 4.23 24.52
C SER A 121 -19.12 3.31 25.54
N ARG A 122 -18.48 3.88 26.59
CA ARG A 122 -17.92 3.09 27.70
C ARG A 122 -18.99 2.29 28.44
N THR A 123 -20.15 2.88 28.71
CA THR A 123 -21.26 2.17 29.35
C THR A 123 -21.79 1.04 28.47
N LEU A 124 -21.96 1.27 27.16
CA LEU A 124 -22.35 0.23 26.22
C LEU A 124 -21.30 -0.87 26.13
N SER A 125 -20.01 -0.56 26.07
CA SER A 125 -18.95 -1.55 26.13
C SER A 125 -19.03 -2.37 27.41
N SER A 126 -19.22 -1.73 28.58
CA SER A 126 -19.35 -2.45 29.87
C SER A 126 -20.64 -3.30 29.96
N LEU A 127 -21.70 -2.93 29.24
CA LEU A 127 -22.94 -3.71 29.17
C LEU A 127 -22.85 -4.83 28.12
N LEU A 128 -22.07 -4.62 27.06
CA LEU A 128 -21.77 -5.60 26.01
C LEU A 128 -20.63 -6.53 26.39
N GLU A 129 -19.91 -6.27 27.49
CA GLU A 129 -19.11 -7.23 28.26
C GLU A 129 -19.99 -8.28 28.98
N GLN A 130 -21.23 -8.50 28.52
CA GLN A 130 -21.79 -9.86 28.60
C GLN A 130 -20.77 -10.82 27.99
N PRO A 131 -20.61 -12.05 28.52
CA PRO A 131 -19.73 -13.02 27.89
C PRO A 131 -20.27 -13.17 26.47
N THR A 132 -19.58 -12.56 25.52
CA THR A 132 -19.85 -12.75 24.11
C THR A 132 -19.85 -14.24 23.98
N LEU A 133 -21.05 -14.82 23.77
CA LEU A 133 -21.16 -16.13 23.19
C LEU A 133 -20.16 -16.06 22.05
N HIS A 134 -19.03 -16.74 22.22
CA HIS A 134 -18.07 -16.94 21.17
C HIS A 134 -18.87 -17.76 20.16
N THR A 135 -19.74 -17.12 19.38
CA THR A 135 -20.03 -17.55 18.02
C THR A 135 -18.64 -17.81 17.49
N PRO A 136 -18.29 -19.07 17.16
CA PRO A 136 -16.98 -19.41 16.61
C PRO A 136 -16.89 -18.63 15.30
N LEU A 137 -16.40 -17.40 15.42
CA LEU A 137 -16.60 -16.34 14.48
C LEU A 137 -15.51 -16.57 13.46
N THR A 138 -15.93 -17.13 12.33
CA THR A 138 -15.08 -17.61 11.24
C THR A 138 -14.15 -18.73 11.67
N SER A 139 -14.28 -19.88 11.01
CA SER A 139 -13.30 -20.96 11.07
C SER A 139 -11.90 -20.35 11.06
N PRO A 140 -11.00 -20.78 11.98
CA PRO A 140 -9.64 -20.25 12.01
C PRO A 140 -9.05 -20.36 10.60
N ARG A 141 -8.23 -19.38 10.20
CA ARG A 141 -7.65 -19.29 8.83
C ARG A 141 -6.60 -20.40 8.64
N CYS A 142 -7.05 -21.64 8.71
CA CYS A 142 -6.28 -22.85 8.73
C CYS A 142 -6.33 -23.51 7.35
N LEU A 143 -5.17 -23.91 6.86
CA LEU A 143 -5.08 -24.68 5.63
C LEU A 143 -5.00 -26.18 5.96
N PRO A 144 -5.83 -27.03 5.32
CA PRO A 144 -5.81 -28.47 5.55
C PRO A 144 -4.55 -29.11 4.97
N SER A 145 -4.20 -30.30 5.47
CA SER A 145 -3.06 -31.07 4.95
C SER A 145 -3.33 -31.64 3.54
N GLU A 146 -4.59 -32.01 3.27
CA GLU A 146 -5.04 -32.62 2.01
C GLU A 146 -4.95 -31.64 0.82
N ALA A 147 -4.11 -31.96 -0.17
CA ALA A 147 -3.84 -31.09 -1.32
C ALA A 147 -5.11 -30.63 -2.07
N ASP A 148 -6.05 -31.54 -2.32
CA ASP A 148 -7.28 -31.27 -3.08
C ASP A 148 -8.20 -30.24 -2.40
N ARG A 149 -8.11 -30.12 -1.07
CA ARG A 149 -8.94 -29.20 -0.29
C ARG A 149 -8.27 -27.86 -0.02
N ARG A 150 -6.95 -27.77 -0.23
CA ARG A 150 -6.19 -26.53 0.05
C ARG A 150 -6.63 -25.38 -0.85
N ALA A 151 -6.64 -25.59 -2.17
CA ALA A 151 -6.95 -24.52 -3.12
C ALA A 151 -8.37 -23.93 -2.90
N PRO A 152 -9.45 -24.72 -2.73
CA PRO A 152 -10.77 -24.19 -2.40
C PRO A 152 -10.80 -23.39 -1.09
N VAL A 153 -10.08 -23.84 -0.05
CA VAL A 153 -10.00 -23.12 1.23
C VAL A 153 -9.24 -21.80 1.08
N MET A 154 -8.13 -21.80 0.34
CA MET A 154 -7.35 -20.59 0.04
C MET A 154 -8.21 -19.54 -0.69
N HIS A 155 -8.97 -19.96 -1.71
CA HIS A 155 -9.92 -19.08 -2.37
C HIS A 155 -11.00 -18.56 -1.41
N ALA A 156 -11.61 -19.43 -0.60
CA ALA A 156 -12.67 -19.04 0.32
C ALA A 156 -12.19 -17.99 1.34
N ILE A 157 -10.96 -18.13 1.86
CA ILE A 157 -10.32 -17.15 2.74
C ILE A 157 -10.17 -15.81 2.02
N LEU A 158 -9.62 -15.81 0.80
CA LEU A 158 -9.35 -14.60 0.02
C LEU A 158 -10.65 -13.92 -0.44
N ASP A 159 -11.67 -14.69 -0.83
CA ASP A 159 -12.98 -14.18 -1.25
C ASP A 159 -13.71 -13.53 -0.06
N ALA A 160 -13.55 -14.07 1.14
CA ALA A 160 -14.05 -13.45 2.37
C ALA A 160 -13.34 -12.12 2.68
N THR A 161 -12.04 -12.02 2.42
CA THR A 161 -11.30 -10.78 2.59
C THR A 161 -11.63 -9.76 1.50
N TYR A 162 -11.81 -10.19 0.25
CA TYR A 162 -12.23 -9.33 -0.86
C TYR A 162 -13.61 -8.71 -0.66
N ARG A 163 -14.57 -9.47 -0.12
CA ARG A 163 -15.91 -8.93 0.25
C ARG A 163 -15.85 -7.76 1.24
N LYS A 164 -14.74 -7.58 1.97
CA LYS A 164 -14.53 -6.49 2.93
C LYS A 164 -13.77 -5.29 2.34
N LEU A 165 -13.37 -5.35 1.06
CA LEU A 165 -12.56 -4.33 0.38
C LEU A 165 -13.08 -2.91 0.61
N TRP A 166 -14.35 -2.66 0.29
CA TRP A 166 -14.93 -1.33 0.41
C TRP A 166 -15.02 -0.85 1.85
N GLY A 167 -15.38 -1.74 2.79
CA GLY A 167 -15.39 -1.41 4.22
C GLY A 167 -14.00 -1.03 4.74
N ALA A 168 -12.98 -1.75 4.29
CA ALA A 168 -11.58 -1.46 4.63
C ALA A 168 -11.13 -0.10 4.06
N PHE A 169 -11.54 0.25 2.84
CA PHE A 169 -11.21 1.56 2.25
C PHE A 169 -11.96 2.73 2.88
N VAL A 170 -13.20 2.52 3.35
CA VAL A 170 -13.92 3.52 4.15
C VAL A 170 -13.19 3.74 5.49
N GLU A 171 -12.78 2.66 6.16
CA GLU A 171 -12.02 2.72 7.40
C GLU A 171 -10.71 3.52 7.22
N ALA A 172 -10.00 3.30 6.12
CA ALA A 172 -8.76 3.99 5.78
C ALA A 172 -8.95 5.37 5.13
N ARG A 173 -10.20 5.83 4.93
CA ARG A 173 -10.54 7.08 4.22
C ARG A 173 -9.96 7.18 2.80
N LEU A 174 -9.86 6.04 2.11
CA LEU A 174 -9.31 5.94 0.74
C LEU A 174 -10.36 6.14 -0.36
N ILE A 175 -11.66 6.11 -0.02
CA ILE A 175 -12.74 6.31 -1.00
C ILE A 175 -12.71 7.73 -1.57
N ASP A 176 -12.56 8.72 -0.70
CA ASP A 176 -12.63 10.15 -1.04
C ASP A 176 -11.24 10.80 -1.13
N ALA A 177 -10.17 10.00 -1.10
CA ALA A 177 -8.82 10.51 -1.20
C ALA A 177 -8.57 11.08 -2.60
N THR A 178 -8.17 12.34 -2.68
CA THR A 178 -7.84 13.03 -3.94
C THR A 178 -6.37 13.37 -4.07
N GLU A 179 -5.64 13.40 -2.94
CA GLU A 179 -4.25 13.78 -2.88
C GLU A 179 -3.37 12.57 -2.60
N THR A 180 -2.17 12.56 -3.18
CA THR A 180 -1.18 11.52 -2.87
C THR A 180 -0.88 11.57 -1.38
N THR A 181 -1.19 10.47 -0.70
CA THR A 181 -1.04 10.36 0.75
C THR A 181 -0.33 9.05 1.06
N HIS A 182 0.59 9.13 2.01
CA HIS A 182 1.15 7.94 2.65
C HIS A 182 1.12 8.16 4.15
N HIS A 183 0.42 7.29 4.85
CA HIS A 183 0.20 7.42 6.28
C HIS A 183 0.37 6.08 6.98
N HIS A 184 1.01 6.13 8.14
CA HIS A 184 1.10 5.02 9.07
C HIS A 184 0.33 5.35 10.33
N ALA A 185 -0.50 4.43 10.79
CA ALA A 185 -1.24 4.57 12.05
C ALA A 185 -1.07 3.30 12.89
N ALA A 186 -0.97 3.47 14.21
CA ALA A 186 -1.13 2.38 15.15
C ALA A 186 -2.52 2.50 15.78
N GLN A 187 -3.31 1.44 15.71
CA GLN A 187 -4.64 1.39 16.29
C GLN A 187 -4.73 0.27 17.32
N CYS A 188 -5.36 0.53 18.46
CA CYS A 188 -5.69 -0.53 19.41
C CYS A 188 -6.99 -1.20 18.96
N THR A 189 -6.94 -2.52 18.80
CA THR A 189 -8.10 -3.37 18.55
C THR A 189 -9.00 -3.44 19.79
N ALA A 190 -10.23 -3.92 19.62
CA ALA A 190 -11.16 -4.11 20.73
C ALA A 190 -10.64 -5.10 21.80
N THR A 191 -9.74 -6.02 21.42
CA THR A 191 -9.09 -6.97 22.34
C THR A 191 -7.90 -6.36 23.08
N GLY A 192 -7.53 -5.11 22.78
CA GLY A 192 -6.37 -4.42 23.36
C GLY A 192 -5.06 -4.65 22.62
N ASP A 193 -5.06 -5.49 21.57
CA ASP A 193 -3.88 -5.68 20.72
C ASP A 193 -3.64 -4.44 19.86
N VAL A 194 -2.37 -4.14 19.56
CA VAL A 194 -2.01 -3.05 18.65
C VAL A 194 -1.94 -3.59 17.21
N GLU A 195 -2.59 -2.91 16.27
CA GLU A 195 -2.54 -3.17 14.83
C GLU A 195 -1.84 -2.00 14.13
N PHE A 196 -0.88 -2.30 13.25
CA PHE A 196 -0.18 -1.32 12.43
C PHE A 196 -0.84 -1.22 11.07
N HIS A 197 -1.19 0.00 10.70
CA HIS A 197 -1.91 0.33 9.46
C HIS A 197 -0.98 1.07 8.51
N THR A 198 -0.89 0.58 7.27
CA THR A 198 -0.26 1.28 6.16
C THR A 198 -1.34 1.70 5.17
N ILE A 199 -1.46 3.01 4.94
CA ILE A 199 -2.49 3.61 4.09
C ILE A 199 -1.79 4.41 3.00
N VAL A 200 -2.01 4.04 1.74
CA VAL A 200 -1.42 4.71 0.58
C VAL A 200 -2.53 5.05 -0.42
N TYR A 201 -2.55 6.29 -0.87
CA TYR A 201 -3.22 6.71 -2.08
C TYR A 201 -2.16 7.36 -2.98
N HIS A 202 -2.05 6.92 -4.22
CA HIS A 202 -1.09 7.48 -5.16
C HIS A 202 -1.54 7.29 -6.61
N ASP A 203 -1.32 8.31 -7.45
CA ASP A 203 -1.47 8.19 -8.90
C ASP A 203 -0.13 7.90 -9.55
N THR A 204 -0.04 6.81 -10.31
CA THR A 204 1.15 6.44 -11.06
C THR A 204 0.96 6.72 -12.56
N PRO A 205 2.01 7.14 -13.30
CA PRO A 205 1.91 7.36 -14.74
C PRO A 205 1.78 6.05 -15.55
N HIS A 206 1.95 4.89 -14.92
CA HIS A 206 1.88 3.59 -15.58
C HIS A 206 0.45 3.25 -15.97
N ASP A 207 0.30 2.58 -17.12
CA ASP A 207 -0.97 1.99 -17.50
C ASP A 207 -1.40 0.90 -16.50
N LEU A 208 -2.69 0.55 -16.54
CA LEU A 208 -3.28 -0.37 -15.57
C LEU A 208 -2.58 -1.74 -15.58
N THR A 209 -2.26 -2.26 -16.76
CA THR A 209 -1.63 -3.58 -16.91
C THR A 209 -0.25 -3.61 -16.28
N THR A 210 0.59 -2.60 -16.53
CA THR A 210 1.94 -2.50 -15.97
C THR A 210 1.89 -2.28 -14.47
N ALA A 211 1.01 -1.41 -13.98
CA ALA A 211 0.83 -1.15 -12.56
C ALA A 211 0.38 -2.41 -11.80
N VAL A 212 -0.59 -3.15 -12.34
CA VAL A 212 -1.08 -4.41 -11.76
C VAL A 212 -0.02 -5.49 -11.75
N GLU A 213 0.72 -5.66 -12.86
CA GLU A 213 1.78 -6.67 -12.94
C GLU A 213 2.94 -6.35 -11.99
N GLY A 214 3.35 -5.08 -11.92
CA GLY A 214 4.32 -4.60 -10.94
C GLY A 214 3.85 -4.89 -9.52
N GLY A 215 2.62 -4.48 -9.18
CA GLY A 215 2.01 -4.74 -7.88
C GLY A 215 1.92 -6.23 -7.52
N TRP A 216 1.58 -7.08 -8.49
CA TRP A 216 1.50 -8.53 -8.31
C TRP A 216 2.88 -9.14 -8.02
N ARG A 217 3.88 -8.79 -8.83
CA ARG A 217 5.27 -9.21 -8.63
C ARG A 217 5.84 -8.76 -7.30
N LEU A 218 5.52 -7.54 -6.86
CA LEU A 218 5.91 -7.02 -5.56
C LEU A 218 5.38 -7.89 -4.40
N HIS A 219 4.14 -8.37 -4.50
CA HIS A 219 3.55 -9.28 -3.51
C HIS A 219 4.14 -10.70 -3.59
N GLN A 220 4.62 -11.12 -4.75
CA GLN A 220 5.41 -12.33 -4.94
C GLN A 220 6.89 -12.17 -4.53
N GLY A 221 7.30 -11.00 -4.00
CA GLY A 221 8.67 -10.79 -3.52
C GLY A 221 9.68 -10.45 -4.61
N ALA A 222 9.26 -9.88 -5.75
CA ALA A 222 10.19 -9.46 -6.83
C ALA A 222 11.22 -8.40 -6.38
N LEU A 223 10.97 -7.70 -5.28
CA LEU A 223 11.99 -6.91 -4.58
C LEU A 223 12.92 -7.84 -3.79
N VAL A 224 13.78 -8.56 -4.51
CA VAL A 224 14.99 -9.14 -3.93
C VAL A 224 16.03 -8.02 -3.89
N LEU A 225 15.82 -7.06 -3.00
CA LEU A 225 16.88 -6.15 -2.60
C LEU A 225 17.69 -6.83 -1.50
N ASP A 226 19.01 -6.69 -1.54
CA ASP A 226 19.94 -7.25 -0.54
C ASP A 226 19.57 -6.90 0.92
N SER A 227 18.71 -5.90 1.14
CA SER A 227 18.21 -5.46 2.46
C SER A 227 16.79 -5.94 2.83
N LEU A 228 16.03 -6.53 1.90
CA LEU A 228 14.65 -7.00 2.09
C LEU A 228 14.49 -8.52 1.91
N ASP A 229 15.61 -9.21 1.74
CA ASP A 229 15.83 -10.60 1.28
C ASP A 229 15.14 -11.71 2.11
N HIS A 230 14.32 -11.35 3.10
CA HIS A 230 13.67 -12.29 4.01
C HIS A 230 12.15 -12.29 3.89
N LEU A 231 11.53 -11.27 3.26
CA LEU A 231 10.06 -11.15 3.15
C LEU A 231 9.40 -12.31 2.40
N CYS A 232 10.15 -12.92 1.48
CA CYS A 232 9.69 -13.99 0.62
C CYS A 232 10.80 -15.04 0.49
N ARG A 233 10.55 -16.22 1.05
CA ARG A 233 11.42 -17.40 0.94
C ARG A 233 10.95 -18.33 -0.18
N SER A 234 9.64 -18.51 -0.32
CA SER A 234 9.05 -19.28 -1.40
C SER A 234 7.74 -18.65 -1.87
N VAL A 235 7.47 -18.80 -3.16
CA VAL A 235 6.20 -18.48 -3.79
C VAL A 235 5.69 -19.77 -4.43
N ASP A 236 4.59 -20.27 -3.91
CA ASP A 236 3.88 -21.41 -4.49
C ASP A 236 2.71 -20.86 -5.32
N GLU A 237 2.78 -21.03 -6.63
CA GLU A 237 1.68 -20.70 -7.54
C GLU A 237 0.59 -21.77 -7.41
N VAL A 238 -0.51 -21.42 -6.76
CA VAL A 238 -1.66 -22.33 -6.57
C VAL A 238 -2.43 -22.44 -7.89
N ASP A 239 -2.65 -21.29 -8.53
CA ASP A 239 -3.28 -21.17 -9.85
C ASP A 239 -2.94 -19.81 -10.49
N SER A 240 -3.56 -19.50 -11.63
CA SER A 240 -3.33 -18.25 -12.39
C SER A 240 -3.64 -16.93 -11.66
N CYS A 241 -4.39 -16.98 -10.56
CA CYS A 241 -4.85 -15.83 -9.80
C CYS A 241 -4.55 -15.90 -8.31
N VAL A 242 -4.08 -17.04 -7.78
CA VAL A 242 -3.71 -17.23 -6.38
C VAL A 242 -2.25 -17.66 -6.23
N THR A 243 -1.55 -16.96 -5.34
CA THR A 243 -0.23 -17.38 -4.86
C THR A 243 -0.24 -17.56 -3.35
N TYR A 244 0.57 -18.50 -2.88
CA TYR A 244 0.88 -18.71 -1.48
C TYR A 244 2.34 -18.37 -1.23
N VAL A 245 2.57 -17.32 -0.44
CA VAL A 245 3.90 -16.79 -0.17
C VAL A 245 4.30 -17.15 1.24
N THR A 246 5.46 -17.78 1.41
CA THR A 246 6.05 -18.06 2.72
C THR A 246 7.33 -17.25 2.90
N GLY A 247 7.60 -16.77 4.11
CA GLY A 247 8.77 -15.95 4.39
C GLY A 247 8.91 -15.59 5.87
N TRP A 248 9.86 -14.70 6.12
CA TRP A 248 10.15 -14.17 7.44
C TRP A 248 10.14 -12.64 7.42
N MET A 249 9.78 -12.03 8.54
CA MET A 249 9.93 -10.59 8.71
C MET A 249 10.84 -10.30 9.88
N ASP A 250 11.99 -9.73 9.57
CA ASP A 250 13.04 -9.45 10.54
C ASP A 250 12.95 -7.98 10.96
N LEU A 251 12.53 -7.74 12.18
CA LEU A 251 12.48 -6.39 12.74
C LEU A 251 13.68 -6.21 13.67
N PRO A 252 14.60 -5.27 13.38
CA PRO A 252 15.72 -4.97 14.27
C PRO A 252 15.24 -4.73 15.70
N ASP A 253 15.93 -5.32 16.68
CA ASP A 253 15.65 -5.22 18.12
C ASP A 253 14.29 -5.80 18.59
N VAL A 254 13.47 -6.33 17.68
CA VAL A 254 12.15 -6.90 17.98
C VAL A 254 12.14 -8.41 17.76
N GLY A 255 12.80 -8.89 16.70
CA GLY A 255 12.95 -10.31 16.39
C GLY A 255 12.43 -10.70 15.00
N HIS A 256 12.33 -12.02 14.80
CA HIS A 256 11.95 -12.66 13.54
C HIS A 256 10.51 -13.14 13.61
N PHE A 257 9.69 -12.75 12.65
CA PHE A 257 8.29 -13.19 12.56
C PHE A 257 8.09 -14.14 11.40
N GLN A 258 7.45 -15.27 11.65
CA GLN A 258 6.97 -16.14 10.59
C GLN A 258 5.83 -15.47 9.83
N ARG A 259 5.94 -15.44 8.51
CA ARG A 259 4.94 -14.83 7.62
C ARG A 259 4.51 -15.82 6.56
N ARG A 260 3.21 -16.05 6.45
CA ARG A 260 2.62 -16.84 5.36
C ARG A 260 1.35 -16.20 4.88
N VAL A 261 1.34 -15.80 3.62
CA VAL A 261 0.32 -14.91 3.07
C VAL A 261 -0.20 -15.49 1.77
N LEU A 262 -1.52 -15.61 1.70
CA LEU A 262 -2.23 -15.87 0.46
C LEU A 262 -2.44 -14.54 -0.26
N CYS A 263 -2.27 -14.53 -1.57
CA CYS A 263 -2.54 -13.38 -2.43
C CYS A 263 -3.48 -13.82 -3.55
N LYS A 264 -4.54 -13.04 -3.81
CA LYS A 264 -5.44 -13.28 -4.96
C LYS A 264 -5.68 -12.02 -5.76
N ARG A 265 -5.61 -12.15 -7.09
CA ARG A 265 -5.94 -11.08 -8.05
C ARG A 265 -7.39 -11.19 -8.50
N TYR A 266 -8.10 -10.06 -8.48
CA TYR A 266 -9.48 -9.91 -8.93
C TYR A 266 -9.54 -8.83 -10.01
N ALA A 267 -10.16 -9.12 -11.15
CA ALA A 267 -10.39 -8.16 -12.22
C ALA A 267 -11.91 -7.94 -12.41
N PRO A 268 -12.57 -7.17 -11.52
CA PRO A 268 -14.01 -6.97 -11.58
C PRO A 268 -14.46 -6.20 -12.82
N SER A 269 -13.58 -5.40 -13.43
CA SER A 269 -13.83 -4.71 -14.69
C SER A 269 -12.55 -4.54 -15.51
N PRO A 270 -12.64 -4.16 -16.79
CA PRO A 270 -11.45 -3.87 -17.61
C PRO A 270 -10.62 -2.68 -17.12
N THR A 271 -11.20 -1.79 -16.33
CA THR A 271 -10.56 -0.56 -15.82
C THR A 271 -10.17 -0.65 -14.36
N THR A 272 -10.47 -1.77 -13.69
CA THR A 272 -10.17 -1.94 -12.26
C THR A 272 -9.65 -3.33 -11.95
N CYS A 273 -8.63 -3.40 -11.11
CA CYS A 273 -8.07 -4.64 -10.63
C CYS A 273 -7.78 -4.51 -9.14
N ALA A 274 -8.08 -5.56 -8.36
CA ALA A 274 -7.75 -5.62 -6.96
C ALA A 274 -6.80 -6.79 -6.68
N ILE A 275 -5.85 -6.60 -5.78
CA ILE A 275 -5.03 -7.65 -5.19
C ILE A 275 -5.36 -7.66 -3.71
N VAL A 276 -5.74 -8.82 -3.18
CA VAL A 276 -6.06 -8.99 -1.77
C VAL A 276 -5.11 -10.00 -1.17
N CYS A 277 -4.58 -9.68 0.00
CA CYS A 277 -3.69 -10.56 0.73
C CYS A 277 -4.22 -10.88 2.12
N GLN A 278 -4.01 -12.13 2.54
CA GLN A 278 -4.47 -12.62 3.82
C GLN A 278 -3.48 -13.64 4.39
N SER A 279 -2.93 -13.36 5.58
CA SER A 279 -2.17 -14.35 6.33
C SER A 279 -3.00 -15.57 6.71
N VAL A 280 -2.33 -16.72 6.69
CA VAL A 280 -2.75 -18.01 7.24
C VAL A 280 -2.34 -18.08 8.71
N GLU A 281 -3.21 -18.61 9.57
CA GLU A 281 -2.95 -18.73 11.01
C GLU A 281 -2.45 -20.12 11.42
N ALA A 282 -2.84 -21.15 10.67
CA ALA A 282 -2.29 -22.50 10.81
C ALA A 282 -2.25 -23.19 9.44
N ASP A 283 -1.29 -24.08 9.25
CA ASP A 283 -1.15 -24.85 8.02
C ASP A 283 -0.76 -26.28 8.39
N ASP A 284 -1.69 -27.22 8.24
CA ASP A 284 -1.49 -28.60 8.66
C ASP A 284 -0.45 -29.34 7.79
N ALA A 285 -0.24 -28.90 6.55
CA ALA A 285 0.79 -29.48 5.67
C ALA A 285 2.19 -28.96 6.02
N MET A 286 2.27 -27.72 6.50
CA MET A 286 3.51 -27.09 6.90
C MET A 286 3.30 -26.38 8.25
N PRO A 287 3.39 -27.04 9.40
CA PRO A 287 3.15 -26.37 10.67
C PRO A 287 4.06 -25.15 10.88
N PHE A 288 3.56 -24.12 11.56
CA PHE A 288 4.41 -23.01 12.02
C PHE A 288 5.33 -23.51 13.14
N ASP A 289 6.53 -22.94 13.23
CA ASP A 289 7.41 -23.17 14.37
C ASP A 289 6.79 -22.53 15.62
N ALA A 290 6.52 -23.33 16.66
CA ALA A 290 5.91 -22.87 17.88
C ALA A 290 6.79 -21.90 18.69
N SER A 291 8.10 -21.87 18.43
CA SER A 291 9.04 -21.00 19.14
C SER A 291 9.11 -19.57 18.58
N SER A 292 8.60 -19.36 17.36
CA SER A 292 8.74 -18.11 16.63
C SER A 292 7.38 -17.39 16.47
N PRO A 293 7.29 -16.08 16.73
CA PRO A 293 6.03 -15.35 16.62
C PRO A 293 5.52 -15.31 15.18
N ILE A 294 4.19 -15.28 15.01
CA ILE A 294 3.54 -15.20 13.70
C ILE A 294 3.09 -13.76 13.44
N LEU A 295 3.44 -13.23 12.27
CA LEU A 295 2.89 -11.96 11.80
C LEU A 295 1.63 -12.22 10.98
N THR A 296 0.50 -11.70 11.47
CA THR A 296 -0.72 -11.67 10.68
C THR A 296 -0.82 -10.37 9.89
N GLU A 297 -1.19 -10.52 8.64
CA GLU A 297 -1.32 -9.46 7.67
C GLU A 297 -2.66 -9.60 6.94
N LYS A 298 -3.26 -8.46 6.64
CA LYS A 298 -4.36 -8.32 5.69
C LYS A 298 -4.06 -7.11 4.84
N SER A 299 -4.17 -7.23 3.52
CA SER A 299 -4.04 -6.07 2.66
C SER A 299 -5.05 -6.08 1.54
N TRP A 300 -5.39 -4.87 1.12
CA TRP A 300 -6.25 -4.57 0.00
C TRP A 300 -5.54 -3.55 -0.88
N LEU A 301 -5.29 -3.93 -2.11
CA LEU A 301 -4.68 -3.08 -3.12
C LEU A 301 -5.67 -2.96 -4.28
N LEU A 302 -6.06 -1.75 -4.65
CA LEU A 302 -6.95 -1.48 -5.78
C LEU A 302 -6.21 -0.59 -6.77
N PHE A 303 -6.28 -0.98 -8.03
CA PHE A 303 -5.80 -0.25 -9.18
C PHE A 303 -7.01 0.19 -10.00
N GLU A 304 -7.07 1.46 -10.35
CA GLU A 304 -8.12 2.05 -11.16
C GLU A 304 -7.47 2.82 -12.30
N ALA A 305 -7.78 2.47 -13.56
CA ALA A 305 -7.32 3.25 -14.70
C ALA A 305 -7.87 4.68 -14.58
N ASN A 306 -7.00 5.68 -14.64
CA ASN A 306 -7.41 7.07 -14.57
C ASN A 306 -7.60 7.65 -15.98
N GLY A 307 -8.44 8.67 -16.11
CA GLY A 307 -8.74 9.31 -17.41
C GLY A 307 -7.55 10.02 -18.06
N LYS A 308 -6.39 10.07 -17.40
CA LYS A 308 -5.16 10.69 -17.90
C LYS A 308 -4.19 9.67 -18.51
N GLY A 309 -4.58 8.40 -18.60
CA GLY A 309 -3.76 7.31 -19.13
C GLY A 309 -2.81 6.67 -18.12
N GLY A 310 -2.91 7.04 -16.83
CA GLY A 310 -2.20 6.38 -15.74
C GLY A 310 -3.11 5.50 -14.88
N THR A 311 -2.65 5.18 -13.67
CA THR A 311 -3.39 4.33 -12.73
C THR A 311 -3.42 4.95 -11.34
N THR A 312 -4.61 5.01 -10.74
CA THR A 312 -4.80 5.35 -9.33
C THR A 312 -4.63 4.09 -8.49
N VAL A 313 -3.79 4.16 -7.47
CA VAL A 313 -3.45 3.05 -6.58
C VAL A 313 -3.92 3.38 -5.16
N LYS A 314 -4.77 2.52 -4.61
CA LYS A 314 -5.25 2.57 -3.22
C LYS A 314 -4.77 1.34 -2.50
N PHE A 315 -4.00 1.52 -1.43
CA PHE A 315 -3.47 0.43 -0.63
C PHE A 315 -3.84 0.64 0.83
N PHE A 316 -4.40 -0.40 1.43
CA PHE A 316 -4.59 -0.47 2.87
C PHE A 316 -4.11 -1.81 3.38
N GLN A 317 -3.22 -1.79 4.36
CA GLN A 317 -2.68 -2.98 4.99
C GLN A 317 -2.77 -2.86 6.51
N LYS A 318 -3.08 -3.99 7.12
CA LYS A 318 -3.18 -4.20 8.56
C LYS A 318 -2.22 -5.29 8.97
N GLN A 319 -1.36 -5.02 9.93
CA GLN A 319 -0.37 -5.97 10.44
C GLN A 319 -0.46 -6.03 11.96
N ARG A 320 -0.45 -7.25 12.50
CA ARG A 320 -0.34 -7.48 13.95
C ARG A 320 0.32 -8.83 14.24
N PRO A 321 1.12 -8.94 15.31
CA PRO A 321 1.59 -10.23 15.81
C PRO A 321 0.42 -11.04 16.38
N LEU A 322 0.38 -12.36 16.14
CA LEU A 322 -0.68 -13.25 16.65
C LEU A 322 -0.48 -13.61 18.13
N SER A 323 0.77 -13.57 18.64
CA SER A 323 1.10 -14.02 19.98
C SER A 323 2.37 -13.34 20.49
N GLY A 324 2.32 -12.92 21.76
CA GLY A 324 3.41 -12.25 22.47
C GLY A 324 3.02 -10.83 22.87
N THR A 325 3.30 -10.46 24.12
CA THR A 325 3.39 -9.05 24.53
C THR A 325 4.55 -8.43 23.79
N VAL A 326 4.33 -8.04 22.53
CA VAL A 326 5.36 -7.36 21.76
C VAL A 326 5.40 -5.91 22.24
N PRO A 327 6.52 -5.44 22.83
CA PRO A 327 6.64 -4.07 23.27
C PRO A 327 6.39 -3.10 22.11
N GLY A 328 5.83 -1.92 22.38
CA GLY A 328 5.46 -0.94 21.34
C GLY A 328 6.58 -0.55 20.35
N ALA A 329 7.84 -0.93 20.62
CA ALA A 329 8.97 -0.84 19.71
C ALA A 329 8.73 -1.47 18.33
N TRP A 330 7.89 -2.52 18.22
CA TRP A 330 7.61 -3.17 16.92
C TRP A 330 6.91 -2.24 15.92
N VAL A 331 6.04 -1.35 16.39
CA VAL A 331 5.34 -0.36 15.56
C VAL A 331 6.35 0.58 14.91
N THR A 332 7.31 1.08 15.69
CA THR A 332 8.36 1.97 15.19
C THR A 332 9.29 1.25 14.22
N ALA A 333 9.70 0.02 14.54
CA ALA A 333 10.54 -0.80 13.66
C ALA A 333 9.83 -1.10 12.33
N LEU A 334 8.54 -1.43 12.38
CA LEU A 334 7.72 -1.73 11.21
C LEU A 334 7.47 -0.49 10.35
N ALA A 335 7.23 0.68 10.96
CA ALA A 335 7.13 1.95 10.23
C ALA A 335 8.42 2.26 9.46
N LYS A 336 9.59 2.14 10.11
CA LYS A 336 10.90 2.34 9.46
C LYS A 336 11.11 1.37 8.31
N ARG A 337 10.77 0.08 8.51
CA ARG A 337 10.88 -0.95 7.46
C ARG A 337 9.93 -0.69 6.29
N THR A 338 8.70 -0.28 6.57
CA THR A 338 7.70 0.01 5.53
C THR A 338 8.12 1.20 4.67
N GLN A 339 8.74 2.22 5.25
CA GLN A 339 9.32 3.32 4.49
C GLN A 339 10.42 2.83 3.53
N ALA A 340 11.35 2.01 4.01
CA ALA A 340 12.41 1.45 3.16
C ALA A 340 11.84 0.55 2.04
N TYR A 341 10.79 -0.23 2.36
CA TYR A 341 10.07 -1.02 1.36
C TYR A 341 9.38 -0.14 0.33
N GLN A 342 8.80 0.99 0.74
CA GLN A 342 8.16 1.93 -0.18
C GLN A 342 9.18 2.56 -1.14
N ASP A 343 10.33 3.01 -0.64
CA ASP A 343 11.38 3.60 -1.48
C ASP A 343 11.87 2.58 -2.53
N ALA A 344 11.99 1.32 -2.12
CA ALA A 344 12.29 0.19 -2.98
C ALA A 344 11.20 -0.05 -4.04
N VAL A 345 9.92 -0.06 -3.66
CA VAL A 345 8.78 -0.17 -4.58
C VAL A 345 8.82 0.95 -5.62
N HIS A 346 9.05 2.20 -5.20
CA HIS A 346 9.16 3.32 -6.13
C HIS A 346 10.38 3.19 -7.07
N GLY A 347 11.49 2.63 -6.59
CA GLY A 347 12.64 2.30 -7.43
C GLY A 347 12.31 1.23 -8.47
N TYR A 348 11.63 0.16 -8.05
CA TYR A 348 11.21 -0.93 -8.93
C TYR A 348 10.20 -0.50 -9.98
N MET A 349 9.17 0.27 -9.58
CA MET A 349 8.17 0.77 -10.53
C MET A 349 8.82 1.68 -11.59
N ARG A 350 9.78 2.53 -11.21
CA ARG A 350 10.54 3.33 -12.19
C ARG A 350 11.35 2.49 -13.18
N GLN A 351 11.78 1.29 -12.81
CA GLN A 351 12.48 0.38 -13.73
C GLN A 351 11.52 -0.31 -14.72
N LEU A 352 10.22 -0.38 -14.39
CA LEU A 352 9.19 -0.86 -15.30
C LEU A 352 8.78 0.19 -16.33
N GLU A 353 9.17 1.45 -16.14
CA GLU A 353 8.95 2.49 -17.15
C GLU A 353 9.71 2.10 -18.42
N PRO A 354 9.03 2.03 -19.57
CA PRO A 354 9.74 1.84 -20.83
C PRO A 354 10.74 2.99 -20.96
N PRO A 355 11.99 2.72 -21.36
CA PRO A 355 12.99 3.77 -21.55
C PRO A 355 12.39 4.83 -22.47
N PRO A 356 12.58 6.15 -22.20
CA PRO A 356 11.93 7.21 -22.94
C PRO A 356 12.32 7.12 -24.42
N THR A 357 11.44 6.53 -25.22
CA THR A 357 11.63 6.25 -26.64
C THR A 357 11.88 7.54 -27.43
N ALA A 358 11.32 8.66 -26.99
CA ALA A 358 11.51 9.97 -27.62
C ALA A 358 12.93 10.55 -27.46
N SER A 359 13.61 10.30 -26.33
CA SER A 359 15.01 10.77 -26.14
C SER A 359 15.97 9.90 -26.92
N ILE A 360 15.78 8.58 -26.91
CA ILE A 360 16.66 7.67 -27.64
C ILE A 360 16.58 7.93 -29.13
N ILE A 361 15.38 8.14 -29.71
CA ILE A 361 15.25 8.45 -31.15
C ILE A 361 15.82 9.83 -31.48
N SER A 362 15.60 10.85 -30.64
CA SER A 362 16.16 12.20 -30.82
C SER A 362 17.69 12.20 -30.77
N ASP A 363 18.27 11.56 -29.76
CA ASP A 363 19.72 11.48 -29.56
C ASP A 363 20.36 10.58 -30.63
N LEU A 364 19.71 9.47 -31.04
CA LEU A 364 20.11 8.70 -32.22
C LEU A 364 20.09 9.60 -33.46
N PHE A 365 19.03 10.40 -33.67
CA PHE A 365 18.90 11.26 -34.85
C PHE A 365 19.99 12.33 -34.91
N VAL A 366 20.34 12.92 -33.77
CA VAL A 366 21.41 13.93 -33.68
C VAL A 366 22.77 13.29 -33.94
N GLN A 367 23.04 12.12 -33.36
CA GLN A 367 24.28 11.38 -33.58
C GLN A 367 24.40 10.82 -35.00
N LEU A 368 23.30 10.31 -35.57
CA LEU A 368 23.23 9.86 -36.97
C LEU A 368 23.41 11.01 -37.96
N LYS A 369 22.80 12.18 -37.73
CA LYS A 369 23.05 13.38 -38.57
C LYS A 369 24.53 13.79 -38.56
N SER A 370 25.16 13.76 -37.38
CA SER A 370 26.60 14.04 -37.25
C SER A 370 27.45 13.02 -38.01
N PHE A 371 27.14 11.73 -37.88
CA PHE A 371 27.84 10.65 -38.57
C PHE A 371 27.66 10.69 -40.11
N ILE A 372 26.44 10.91 -40.60
CA ILE A 372 26.12 11.03 -42.04
C ILE A 372 26.81 12.24 -42.67
N SER A 373 26.99 13.33 -41.93
CA SER A 373 27.73 14.50 -42.42
C SER A 373 29.24 14.23 -42.63
N THR A 374 29.76 13.19 -41.95
CA THR A 374 31.19 12.83 -41.98
C THR A 374 31.50 11.74 -43.01
N PHE A 375 30.52 10.88 -43.33
CA PHE A 375 30.64 9.83 -44.34
C PHE A 375 29.39 9.84 -45.23
N PRO A 376 29.50 10.17 -46.54
CA PRO A 376 28.35 10.17 -47.44
C PRO A 376 27.97 8.73 -47.80
N MET A 377 27.28 8.05 -46.87
CA MET A 377 26.46 6.88 -47.17
C MET A 377 25.03 7.35 -47.44
N LEU A 378 24.36 6.73 -48.41
CA LEU A 378 22.93 6.90 -48.65
C LEU A 378 22.16 6.14 -47.56
N LEU A 379 21.93 6.80 -46.44
CA LEU A 379 21.07 6.31 -45.37
C LEU A 379 19.67 6.92 -45.52
N HIS A 380 18.66 6.10 -45.83
CA HIS A 380 17.27 6.55 -45.85
C HIS A 380 16.57 6.12 -44.55
N VAL A 381 16.28 7.10 -43.70
CA VAL A 381 15.46 6.92 -42.49
C VAL A 381 14.03 7.37 -42.82
N THR A 382 13.04 6.51 -42.57
CA THR A 382 11.63 6.90 -42.62
C THR A 382 11.08 6.99 -41.19
N GLU A 383 9.94 7.67 -40.98
CA GLU A 383 9.37 7.88 -39.63
C GLU A 383 9.00 6.58 -38.89
N ALA A 384 8.90 5.45 -39.59
CA ALA A 384 8.47 4.17 -39.03
C ALA A 384 9.57 3.10 -38.93
N ASP A 385 10.60 3.14 -39.79
CA ASP A 385 11.62 2.07 -39.90
C ASP A 385 13.03 2.63 -40.17
N LEU A 386 14.04 1.97 -39.57
CA LEU A 386 15.46 2.20 -39.85
C LEU A 386 15.92 1.23 -40.96
N CYS A 387 16.09 1.72 -42.19
CA CYS A 387 16.68 0.93 -43.30
C CYS A 387 18.14 1.37 -43.55
N LEU A 388 19.06 0.39 -43.53
CA LEU A 388 20.47 0.55 -43.88
C LEU A 388 20.73 -0.12 -45.24
N GLU A 389 20.87 0.67 -46.30
CA GLU A 389 21.39 0.17 -47.58
C GLU A 389 22.90 0.38 -47.63
N LEU A 390 23.67 -0.72 -47.73
CA LEU A 390 25.12 -0.68 -47.88
C LEU A 390 25.49 -0.89 -49.36
N THR A 391 26.17 0.09 -49.97
CA THR A 391 26.71 -0.05 -51.33
C THR A 391 28.00 -0.88 -51.37
N LEU A 392 28.16 -1.67 -52.44
CA LEU A 392 29.18 -2.70 -52.73
C LEU A 392 30.67 -2.39 -52.47
N ALA A 393 31.05 -1.15 -52.17
CA ALA A 393 32.46 -0.73 -52.10
C ALA A 393 33.02 -0.54 -50.67
N GLN A 394 32.24 -0.82 -49.61
CA GLN A 394 32.67 -0.53 -48.24
C GLN A 394 32.80 -1.81 -47.40
N THR A 395 34.03 -2.11 -46.97
CA THR A 395 34.33 -3.11 -45.95
C THR A 395 33.89 -2.58 -44.59
N LEU A 396 32.74 -3.04 -44.12
CA LEU A 396 32.18 -2.65 -42.83
C LEU A 396 32.91 -3.42 -41.72
N ALA A 397 34.02 -2.89 -41.23
CA ALA A 397 34.82 -3.58 -40.22
C ALA A 397 34.12 -3.66 -38.85
N THR A 398 33.28 -2.67 -38.49
CA THR A 398 32.40 -2.74 -37.31
C THR A 398 31.43 -1.56 -37.28
N VAL A 399 30.15 -1.78 -36.96
CA VAL A 399 29.23 -0.71 -36.54
C VAL A 399 29.14 -0.78 -35.02
N PHE A 400 29.71 0.19 -34.32
CA PHE A 400 29.42 0.40 -32.91
C PHE A 400 28.34 1.47 -32.81
N VAL A 401 27.09 1.06 -32.54
CA VAL A 401 26.06 2.02 -32.12
C VAL A 401 26.21 2.20 -30.61
N TYR A 402 26.70 3.36 -30.22
CA TYR A 402 26.84 3.81 -28.84
C TYR A 402 25.89 5.01 -28.65
N PRO A 403 25.14 5.16 -27.53
CA PRO A 403 25.15 4.33 -26.32
C PRO A 403 23.77 3.67 -26.07
N GLY A 404 23.58 2.40 -26.43
CA GLY A 404 22.46 1.62 -25.89
C GLY A 404 21.98 0.43 -26.73
N PRO A 405 21.40 -0.61 -26.11
CA PRO A 405 20.83 -1.76 -26.82
C PRO A 405 19.52 -1.39 -27.54
N ILE A 406 19.34 -1.89 -28.77
CA ILE A 406 18.10 -1.71 -29.55
C ILE A 406 17.12 -2.84 -29.20
N PRO A 407 15.85 -2.54 -28.86
CA PRO A 407 14.83 -3.56 -28.61
C PRO A 407 14.58 -4.44 -29.85
N LEU A 408 14.48 -5.75 -29.64
CA LEU A 408 14.26 -6.77 -30.69
C LEU A 408 12.99 -6.52 -31.53
N ALA A 409 11.95 -5.90 -30.96
CA ALA A 409 10.71 -5.58 -31.65
C ALA A 409 10.86 -4.48 -32.73
N SER A 410 11.97 -3.74 -32.73
CA SER A 410 12.23 -2.61 -33.62
C SER A 410 13.03 -2.98 -34.87
N ILE A 411 13.40 -4.26 -35.03
CA ILE A 411 14.15 -4.74 -36.21
C ILE A 411 13.19 -5.59 -37.05
N ALA A 412 12.50 -4.95 -37.99
CA ALA A 412 11.47 -5.61 -38.80
C ALA A 412 12.05 -6.50 -39.91
N ARG A 413 13.24 -6.20 -40.44
CA ARG A 413 13.83 -6.90 -41.59
C ARG A 413 15.34 -6.64 -41.68
N VAL A 414 16.12 -7.68 -41.99
CA VAL A 414 17.54 -7.55 -42.35
C VAL A 414 17.70 -8.18 -43.74
N GLU A 415 17.98 -7.37 -44.75
CA GLU A 415 18.24 -7.85 -46.11
C GLU A 415 19.73 -7.84 -46.38
N LEU A 416 20.24 -8.94 -46.96
CA LEU A 416 21.59 -9.03 -47.48
C LEU A 416 21.54 -8.86 -49.01
N PRO A 417 22.57 -8.26 -49.64
CA PRO A 417 22.62 -8.15 -51.09
C PRO A 417 22.55 -9.53 -51.75
N THR A 418 21.80 -9.64 -52.84
CA THR A 418 21.54 -10.88 -53.60
C THR A 418 22.77 -11.53 -54.25
N ALA A 419 23.95 -10.92 -54.15
CA ALA A 419 25.21 -11.49 -54.59
C ALA A 419 26.25 -11.38 -53.45
N LEU A 420 26.43 -12.46 -52.69
CA LEU A 420 27.53 -12.55 -51.74
C LEU A 420 28.87 -12.83 -52.46
N PRO A 421 30.01 -12.31 -51.97
CA PRO A 421 31.33 -12.74 -52.42
C PRO A 421 31.54 -14.23 -52.15
N SER A 422 32.30 -14.92 -52.98
CA SER A 422 32.65 -16.35 -52.86
C SER A 422 33.46 -16.72 -51.59
N GLN A 423 33.66 -15.78 -50.67
CA GLN A 423 34.41 -15.93 -49.42
C GLN A 423 33.53 -15.88 -48.16
N LEU A 424 32.22 -15.66 -48.31
CA LEU A 424 31.25 -15.64 -47.22
C LEU A 424 30.18 -16.70 -47.47
N GLU A 425 30.35 -17.87 -46.83
CA GLU A 425 29.29 -18.90 -46.80
C GLU A 425 28.45 -18.73 -45.52
N CYS A 426 27.19 -18.32 -45.70
CA CYS A 426 26.19 -18.37 -44.64
C CYS A 426 25.52 -19.74 -44.63
N ILE A 427 25.67 -20.50 -43.54
CA ILE A 427 24.93 -21.73 -43.34
C ILE A 427 23.63 -21.40 -42.61
N PHE A 428 22.51 -21.39 -43.34
CA PHE A 428 21.18 -21.39 -42.75
C PHE A 428 20.59 -22.80 -42.82
N SER A 429 20.21 -23.36 -41.67
CA SER A 429 19.37 -24.56 -41.60
C SER A 429 17.97 -24.13 -41.12
N PRO A 430 16.88 -24.51 -41.81
CA PRO A 430 15.53 -24.08 -41.43
C PRO A 430 15.03 -24.94 -40.26
N LEU A 431 15.17 -24.44 -39.04
CA LEU A 431 14.59 -25.07 -37.84
C LEU A 431 13.71 -24.09 -37.06
N ARG A 432 12.60 -24.63 -36.53
CA ARG A 432 11.44 -23.87 -36.05
C ARG A 432 11.73 -23.00 -34.82
N VAL A 433 10.88 -21.98 -34.71
CA VAL A 433 10.78 -20.93 -33.68
C VAL A 433 11.03 -21.46 -32.27
N GLY A 434 12.10 -20.99 -31.62
CA GLY A 434 12.33 -21.18 -30.19
C GLY A 434 13.76 -21.50 -29.73
N THR A 435 14.71 -21.75 -30.63
CA THR A 435 16.08 -22.14 -30.24
C THR A 435 17.17 -21.53 -31.14
N VAL A 436 17.82 -20.51 -30.57
CA VAL A 436 19.23 -20.05 -30.65
C VAL A 436 19.89 -19.75 -32.01
N VAL A 437 19.95 -18.43 -32.24
CA VAL A 437 20.93 -17.52 -32.84
C VAL A 437 21.87 -17.98 -33.98
N PRO A 438 21.88 -17.27 -35.13
CA PRO A 438 22.77 -17.56 -36.26
C PRO A 438 24.25 -17.49 -35.86
N CYS A 439 25.10 -18.19 -36.61
CA CYS A 439 26.54 -18.14 -36.46
C CYS A 439 27.13 -17.94 -37.85
N PHE A 440 28.25 -17.22 -37.93
CA PHE A 440 28.91 -16.97 -39.20
C PHE A 440 30.41 -17.20 -39.08
N TYR A 441 30.96 -17.68 -40.18
CA TYR A 441 32.36 -18.05 -40.32
C TYR A 441 33.05 -17.00 -41.19
N VAL A 442 34.07 -16.34 -40.65
CA VAL A 442 34.82 -15.30 -41.35
C VAL A 442 36.30 -15.58 -41.18
N ASN A 443 37.02 -15.78 -42.29
CA ASN A 443 38.48 -15.94 -42.32
C ASN A 443 39.03 -16.96 -41.30
N GLY A 444 38.49 -18.18 -41.28
CA GLY A 444 38.99 -19.22 -40.38
C GLY A 444 38.48 -19.13 -38.94
N THR A 445 37.68 -18.11 -38.61
CA THR A 445 37.26 -17.82 -37.23
C THR A 445 35.74 -17.89 -37.09
N TYR A 446 35.28 -18.60 -36.06
CA TYR A 446 33.86 -18.76 -35.77
C TYR A 446 33.36 -17.70 -34.79
N PHE A 447 32.23 -17.07 -35.13
CA PHE A 447 31.54 -16.13 -34.26
C PHE A 447 30.18 -16.68 -33.86
N GLY A 448 30.02 -16.93 -32.56
CA GLY A 448 28.73 -17.25 -31.97
C GLY A 448 27.98 -15.95 -31.72
N VAL A 449 26.78 -15.82 -32.26
CA VAL A 449 25.90 -14.74 -31.89
C VAL A 449 25.16 -15.18 -30.62
N CYS A 450 25.23 -14.38 -29.57
CA CYS A 450 24.62 -14.65 -28.28
C CYS A 450 23.45 -13.70 -28.07
N SER A 451 22.35 -14.21 -27.51
CA SER A 451 21.23 -13.40 -27.05
C SER A 451 21.20 -13.41 -25.52
N LYS A 452 21.17 -12.22 -24.93
CA LYS A 452 20.69 -12.01 -23.55
C LYS A 452 19.32 -11.36 -23.62
N ARG A 453 18.60 -11.34 -22.49
CA ARG A 453 17.22 -10.80 -22.38
C ARG A 453 17.04 -9.41 -23.00
N GLU A 454 18.11 -8.61 -23.12
CA GLU A 454 18.04 -7.21 -23.55
C GLU A 454 18.93 -6.85 -24.74
N TYR A 455 19.78 -7.75 -25.27
CA TYR A 455 20.62 -7.46 -26.44
C TYR A 455 21.20 -8.73 -27.11
N ILE A 456 21.60 -8.56 -28.37
CA ILE A 456 22.35 -9.54 -29.17
C ILE A 456 23.80 -9.07 -29.28
N TYR A 457 24.76 -9.96 -29.05
CA TYR A 457 26.19 -9.66 -29.23
C TYR A 457 26.93 -10.83 -29.85
N CYS A 458 28.01 -10.56 -30.58
CA CYS A 458 28.85 -11.61 -31.17
C CYS A 458 30.06 -11.85 -30.27
N ARG A 459 30.34 -13.12 -29.95
CA ARG A 459 31.52 -13.50 -29.17
C ARG A 459 32.40 -14.45 -29.97
N ARG A 460 33.70 -14.14 -30.03
CA ARG A 460 34.73 -15.06 -30.53
C ARG A 460 34.86 -16.23 -29.54
N SER A 461 34.63 -17.46 -29.99
CA SER A 461 34.86 -18.65 -29.16
C SER A 461 36.38 -18.85 -29.03
N VAL A 462 36.87 -18.95 -27.79
CA VAL A 462 38.32 -19.02 -27.51
C VAL A 462 38.86 -20.44 -27.75
N ASP A 463 38.00 -21.46 -27.66
CA ASP A 463 38.43 -22.87 -27.62
C ASP A 463 38.03 -23.68 -28.87
N ASN A 464 37.69 -23.02 -29.98
CA ASN A 464 37.13 -23.66 -31.18
C ASN A 464 35.99 -24.65 -30.90
N CYS A 465 35.26 -24.48 -29.80
CA CYS A 465 34.13 -25.33 -29.43
C CYS A 465 32.82 -24.61 -29.78
N LEU A 466 31.93 -25.33 -30.46
CA LEU A 466 30.56 -24.94 -30.72
C LEU A 466 29.65 -25.57 -29.65
N LYS A 467 29.02 -24.72 -28.82
CA LYS A 467 28.00 -25.17 -27.87
C LYS A 467 26.61 -25.05 -28.50
N ILE A 468 25.85 -26.13 -28.53
CA ILE A 468 24.46 -26.16 -29.01
C ILE A 468 23.56 -26.49 -27.82
N ASP A 469 22.69 -25.55 -27.44
CA ASP A 469 21.71 -25.74 -26.37
C ASP A 469 20.33 -26.00 -26.99
N ILE A 470 19.80 -27.22 -26.82
CA ILE A 470 18.51 -27.64 -27.39
C ILE A 470 17.50 -27.84 -26.26
N LYS A 471 16.33 -27.20 -26.38
CA LYS A 471 15.24 -27.31 -25.40
C LYS A 471 14.33 -28.49 -25.76
N LYS A 472 14.24 -29.52 -24.90
CA LYS A 472 13.53 -30.79 -25.22
C LYS A 472 11.99 -30.73 -25.11
N SER A 473 11.40 -29.67 -24.55
CA SER A 473 9.97 -29.31 -24.59
C SER A 473 9.73 -28.09 -23.70
N SER A 474 8.49 -27.57 -23.61
CA SER A 474 8.12 -26.48 -22.69
C SER A 474 8.38 -26.81 -21.20
N ALA A 475 8.52 -28.09 -20.83
CA ALA A 475 8.63 -28.55 -19.45
C ALA A 475 9.98 -29.20 -19.05
N SER A 476 10.97 -29.31 -19.95
CA SER A 476 12.23 -30.04 -19.67
C SER A 476 13.49 -29.16 -19.67
N LYS A 477 14.53 -29.60 -18.93
CA LYS A 477 15.88 -28.99 -18.90
C LYS A 477 16.53 -28.98 -20.30
N TYR A 478 17.38 -27.99 -20.55
CA TYR A 478 18.19 -27.87 -21.76
C TYR A 478 19.22 -29.02 -21.85
N ALA A 479 19.37 -29.61 -23.03
CA ALA A 479 20.51 -30.47 -23.34
C ALA A 479 21.57 -29.63 -24.03
N SER A 480 22.80 -29.64 -23.50
CA SER A 480 23.94 -28.93 -24.07
C SER A 480 24.87 -29.91 -24.77
N TRP A 481 25.17 -29.68 -26.04
CA TRP A 481 26.20 -30.39 -26.78
C TRP A 481 27.39 -29.49 -27.06
N PHE A 482 28.58 -30.07 -27.01
CA PHE A 482 29.82 -29.39 -27.35
C PHE A 482 30.44 -30.12 -28.53
N ILE A 483 30.54 -29.44 -29.67
CA ILE A 483 31.23 -29.94 -30.86
C ILE A 483 32.57 -29.23 -30.90
N GLN A 484 33.66 -29.98 -30.76
CA GLN A 484 34.99 -29.44 -30.91
C GLN A 484 35.32 -29.32 -32.39
N LEU A 485 35.64 -28.12 -32.84
CA LEU A 485 35.95 -27.82 -34.23
C LEU A 485 37.46 -27.81 -34.41
N ASP A 486 37.94 -28.45 -35.47
CA ASP A 486 39.32 -28.32 -35.92
C ASP A 486 39.41 -27.18 -36.95
N ALA A 487 40.48 -26.41 -36.92
CA ALA A 487 40.72 -25.31 -37.86
C ALA A 487 40.82 -25.77 -39.32
N SER A 488 41.03 -27.07 -39.53
CA SER A 488 41.07 -27.72 -40.85
C SER A 488 39.70 -28.04 -41.44
N GLN A 489 38.61 -27.98 -40.65
CA GLN A 489 37.28 -28.38 -41.09
C GLN A 489 36.61 -27.31 -41.96
N SER A 490 36.10 -27.74 -43.10
CA SER A 490 35.32 -26.93 -44.03
C SER A 490 33.92 -26.63 -43.49
N ALA A 491 33.30 -25.55 -43.98
CA ALA A 491 31.95 -25.17 -43.61
C ALA A 491 30.92 -26.29 -43.87
N ALA A 492 31.09 -27.05 -44.96
CA ALA A 492 30.25 -28.19 -45.30
C ALA A 492 30.37 -29.34 -44.29
N GLU A 493 31.58 -29.64 -43.78
CA GLU A 493 31.80 -30.67 -42.76
C GLU A 493 31.18 -30.27 -41.42
N ILE A 494 31.33 -29.00 -41.04
CA ILE A 494 30.71 -28.45 -39.81
C ILE A 494 29.19 -28.54 -39.90
N LYS A 495 28.60 -28.17 -41.03
CA LYS A 495 27.16 -28.31 -41.28
C LYS A 495 26.71 -29.77 -41.12
N TYR A 496 27.43 -30.71 -41.73
CA TYR A 496 27.12 -32.13 -41.62
C TYR A 496 27.20 -32.63 -40.16
N MET A 497 28.17 -32.18 -39.37
CA MET A 497 28.26 -32.52 -37.94
C MET A 497 27.05 -32.01 -37.14
N ILE A 498 26.61 -30.77 -37.40
CA ILE A 498 25.42 -30.19 -36.76
C ILE A 498 24.17 -30.98 -37.13
N ASP A 499 23.95 -31.22 -38.43
CA ASP A 499 22.79 -31.97 -38.93
C ASP A 499 22.80 -33.42 -38.42
N SER A 500 23.98 -34.06 -38.31
CA SER A 500 24.13 -35.40 -37.73
C SER A 500 23.83 -35.43 -36.23
N ALA A 501 24.24 -34.40 -35.48
CA ALA A 501 23.94 -34.30 -34.07
C ALA A 501 22.42 -34.17 -33.87
N ILE A 502 21.77 -33.26 -34.60
CA ILE A 502 20.33 -33.02 -34.50
C ILE A 502 19.52 -34.27 -34.89
N SER A 503 19.92 -34.98 -35.95
CA SER A 503 19.23 -36.20 -36.40
C SER A 503 19.37 -37.40 -35.46
N ARG A 504 20.45 -37.49 -34.65
CA ARG A 504 20.57 -38.52 -33.60
C ARG A 504 19.60 -38.31 -32.43
N GLN A 505 18.92 -37.17 -32.36
CA GLN A 505 18.00 -36.82 -31.29
C GLN A 505 16.66 -37.58 -31.37
N ASP A 506 16.27 -38.06 -32.56
CA ASP A 506 15.02 -38.82 -32.75
C ASP A 506 15.10 -40.28 -32.24
N VAL A 507 16.25 -40.70 -31.71
CA VAL A 507 16.51 -42.09 -31.27
C VAL A 507 16.65 -42.21 -29.73
N CYS A 508 16.60 -41.11 -28.95
CA CYS A 508 16.85 -41.11 -27.49
C CYS A 508 15.80 -40.39 -26.61
#